data_AF-A0A9D7D8G2-F1
#
_entry.id   AF-A0A9D7D8G2-F1
#
_cell.length_a   1.000
_cell.length_b   1.000
_cell.length_c   1.000
_cell.angle_alpha   90.00
_cell.angle_beta   90.00
_cell.angle_gamma   90.00
#
_symmetry.space_group_name_H-M   'P 1'
#
loop_
_entity.id
_entity.type
_entity.pdbx_description
1 polymer ?
#
loop_
_entity_poly.entity_id
_entity_poly.type
_entity_poly.pdbx_seq_one_letter_code
_entity_poly.pdbx_strand_id
1 'polypeptide(L)'
;MARNIVADSDAHSTDRGIVRRRAFLESALQVFCERGYERTNINDVVRLVGGSLATLYSQYGSKEGLFVAVLDECNSRFAASLCPAADVRLPLSEGLQRIGEHYLRQALSRESRQFFG
;
A
#
# COMPACT_ATOMS: atom_id res chain seq x y z
N MET A 1 0.60 -18.58 -41.38
CA MET A 1 1.23 -18.41 -40.05
C MET A 1 1.30 -16.93 -39.73
N ALA A 2 0.58 -16.46 -38.71
CA ALA A 2 0.80 -15.15 -38.09
C ALA A 2 0.29 -15.24 -36.63
N ARG A 3 1.20 -15.40 -35.66
CA ARG A 3 0.88 -15.38 -34.23
C ARG A 3 1.25 -14.01 -33.67
N ASN A 4 0.21 -13.23 -33.43
CA ASN A 4 0.00 -12.12 -32.51
C ASN A 4 1.22 -11.61 -31.71
N ILE A 5 1.73 -10.42 -32.10
CA ILE A 5 2.80 -9.67 -31.42
C ILE A 5 2.24 -8.63 -30.43
N VAL A 6 0.92 -8.39 -30.42
CA VAL A 6 0.31 -7.25 -29.70
C VAL A 6 -0.08 -7.56 -28.24
N ALA A 7 -0.23 -8.83 -27.86
CA ALA A 7 -0.77 -9.20 -26.54
C ALA A 7 0.24 -9.11 -25.36
N ASP A 8 1.53 -8.94 -25.62
CA ASP A 8 2.59 -8.95 -24.58
C ASP A 8 2.91 -7.53 -24.03
N SER A 9 2.49 -6.47 -24.75
CA SER A 9 2.81 -5.07 -24.42
C SER A 9 1.92 -4.48 -23.30
N ASP A 10 0.67 -4.95 -23.20
CA ASP A 10 -0.33 -4.41 -22.25
C ASP A 10 -0.19 -4.99 -20.83
N ALA A 11 0.33 -6.22 -20.69
CA ALA A 11 0.61 -6.82 -19.38
C ALA A 11 1.79 -6.14 -18.67
N HIS A 12 2.84 -5.79 -19.43
CA HIS A 12 4.04 -5.13 -18.91
C HIS A 12 3.86 -3.64 -18.58
N SER A 13 2.90 -2.96 -19.20
CA SER A 13 2.57 -1.56 -18.88
C SER A 13 1.73 -1.46 -17.60
N THR A 14 0.80 -2.40 -17.40
CA THR A 14 -0.04 -2.51 -16.21
C THR A 14 0.77 -2.83 -14.97
N ASP A 15 1.71 -3.79 -15.06
CA ASP A 15 2.54 -4.19 -13.91
C ASP A 15 3.48 -3.06 -13.45
N ARG A 16 4.12 -2.35 -14.39
CA ARG A 16 4.94 -1.16 -14.07
C ARG A 16 4.10 -0.03 -13.45
N GLY A 17 2.87 0.16 -13.92
CA GLY A 17 1.93 1.13 -13.36
C GLY A 17 1.57 0.81 -11.90
N ILE A 18 1.30 -0.45 -11.60
CA ILE A 18 1.00 -0.94 -10.25
C ILE A 18 2.21 -0.74 -9.32
N VAL A 19 3.41 -1.15 -9.76
CA VAL A 19 4.65 -0.98 -8.97
C VAL A 19 4.90 0.49 -8.67
N ARG A 20 4.73 1.37 -9.66
CA ARG A 20 4.92 2.82 -9.47
C ARG A 20 3.89 3.42 -8.52
N ARG A 21 2.63 3.00 -8.63
CA ARG A 21 1.56 3.44 -7.71
C ARG A 21 1.85 3.00 -6.28
N ARG A 22 2.27 1.75 -6.08
CA ARG A 22 2.65 1.24 -4.75
C ARG A 22 3.80 2.03 -4.17
N ALA A 23 4.89 2.22 -4.92
CA ALA A 23 6.03 3.00 -4.45
C ALA A 23 5.63 4.43 -4.06
N PHE A 24 4.72 5.04 -4.83
CA PHE A 24 4.20 6.36 -4.53
C PHE A 24 3.43 6.40 -3.19
N LEU A 25 2.51 5.45 -2.97
CA LEU A 25 1.73 5.36 -1.73
C LEU A 25 2.61 5.05 -0.51
N GLU A 26 3.64 4.22 -0.68
CA GLU A 26 4.62 3.92 0.38
C GLU A 26 5.43 5.15 0.79
N SER A 27 5.88 5.96 -0.17
CA SER A 27 6.57 7.20 0.17
C SER A 27 5.61 8.24 0.78
N ALA A 28 4.36 8.32 0.32
CA ALA A 28 3.35 9.18 0.95
C ALA A 28 3.09 8.78 2.41
N LEU A 29 3.02 7.47 2.70
CA LEU A 29 2.93 6.94 4.06
C LEU A 29 4.07 7.44 4.94
N GLN A 30 5.33 7.36 4.45
CA GLN A 30 6.49 7.83 5.22
C GLN A 30 6.37 9.31 5.59
N VAL A 31 5.92 10.15 4.65
CA VAL A 31 5.72 11.58 4.93
C VAL A 31 4.65 11.79 6.00
N PHE A 32 3.53 11.07 5.92
CA PHE A 32 2.47 11.16 6.94
C PHE A 32 2.96 10.68 8.31
N CYS A 33 3.75 9.62 8.40
CA CYS A 33 4.33 9.13 9.64
C CYS A 33 5.36 10.10 10.24
N GLU A 34 6.22 10.70 9.43
CA GLU A 34 7.27 11.61 9.91
C GLU A 34 6.72 12.98 10.36
N ARG A 35 5.75 13.51 9.61
CA ARG A 35 5.24 14.86 9.82
C ARG A 35 3.91 14.87 10.55
N GLY A 36 3.20 13.75 10.63
CA GLY A 36 1.81 13.69 11.06
C GLY A 36 0.86 14.17 9.96
N TYR A 37 -0.40 13.74 10.06
CA TYR A 37 -1.44 14.07 9.08
C TYR A 37 -1.56 15.59 8.91
N GLU A 38 -1.88 16.34 9.96
CA GLU A 38 -2.19 17.78 9.89
C GLU A 38 -1.09 18.60 9.23
N ARG A 39 0.18 18.39 9.60
CA ARG A 39 1.32 19.17 9.09
C ARG A 39 1.76 18.78 7.68
N THR A 40 1.23 17.69 7.12
CA THR A 40 1.59 17.24 5.77
C THR A 40 0.86 18.05 4.70
N ASN A 41 1.61 18.61 3.74
CA ASN A 41 1.08 19.25 2.54
C ASN A 41 1.27 18.33 1.33
N ILE A 42 0.20 18.15 0.53
CA ILE A 42 0.22 17.34 -0.70
C ILE A 42 1.32 17.78 -1.67
N ASN A 43 1.62 19.09 -1.75
CA ASN A 43 2.66 19.63 -2.61
C ASN A 43 4.05 19.09 -2.21
N ASP A 44 4.31 18.96 -0.92
CA ASP A 44 5.57 18.41 -0.42
C ASP A 44 5.68 16.92 -0.68
N VAL A 45 4.57 16.18 -0.59
CA VAL A 45 4.52 14.76 -0.95
C VAL A 45 4.90 14.59 -2.42
N VAL A 46 4.28 15.34 -3.34
CA VAL A 46 4.64 15.29 -4.78
C VAL A 46 6.10 15.63 -5.01
N ARG A 47 6.64 16.61 -4.28
CA ARG A 47 8.04 17.03 -4.43
C ARG A 47 9.04 15.97 -3.94
N LEU A 48 8.70 15.24 -2.89
CA LEU A 48 9.54 14.19 -2.31
C LEU A 48 9.48 12.89 -3.12
N VAL A 49 8.28 12.51 -3.56
CA VAL A 49 8.02 11.21 -4.19
C VAL A 49 8.15 11.29 -5.72
N GLY A 50 8.04 12.50 -6.28
CA GLY A 50 7.98 12.74 -7.72
C GLY A 50 6.58 12.58 -8.29
N GLY A 51 6.43 12.98 -9.57
CA GLY A 51 5.13 13.05 -10.24
C GLY A 51 4.66 14.49 -10.42
N SER A 52 3.37 14.67 -10.72
CA SER A 52 2.77 16.00 -10.88
C SER A 52 1.60 16.18 -9.92
N LEU A 53 1.44 17.41 -9.45
CA LEU A 53 0.35 17.78 -8.57
C LEU A 53 -1.02 17.59 -9.25
N ALA A 54 -1.10 17.86 -10.55
CA ALA A 54 -2.30 17.65 -11.35
C ALA A 54 -2.70 16.16 -11.40
N THR A 55 -1.72 15.25 -11.56
CA THR A 55 -1.97 13.81 -11.53
C THR A 55 -2.47 13.35 -10.15
N LEU A 56 -1.89 13.87 -9.07
CA LEU A 56 -2.29 13.50 -7.71
C LEU A 56 -3.73 13.95 -7.44
N TYR A 57 -4.07 15.21 -7.72
CA TYR A 57 -5.44 15.69 -7.56
C TYR A 57 -6.43 14.96 -8.46
N SER A 58 -6.04 14.62 -9.69
CA SER A 58 -6.88 13.80 -10.59
C SER A 58 -7.13 12.39 -10.03
N GLN A 59 -6.14 11.76 -9.41
CA GLN A 59 -6.27 10.40 -8.88
C GLN A 59 -6.92 10.31 -7.51
N TYR A 60 -6.64 11.26 -6.62
CA TYR A 60 -6.99 11.16 -5.20
C TYR A 60 -7.85 12.33 -4.70
N GLY A 61 -8.02 13.40 -5.47
CA GLY A 61 -8.92 14.52 -5.18
C GLY A 61 -8.47 15.47 -4.06
N SER A 62 -7.99 14.94 -2.94
CA SER A 62 -7.59 15.73 -1.77
C SER A 62 -6.53 15.01 -0.91
N LYS A 63 -6.10 15.67 0.17
CA LYS A 63 -5.18 15.10 1.17
C LYS A 63 -5.82 13.93 1.89
N GLU A 64 -7.11 14.06 2.23
CA GLU A 64 -7.94 13.00 2.80
C GLU A 64 -8.00 11.82 1.84
N GLY A 65 -8.26 12.07 0.55
CA GLY A 65 -8.34 11.00 -0.45
C GLY A 65 -7.01 10.29 -0.66
N LEU A 66 -5.89 11.02 -0.65
CA LEU A 66 -4.56 10.40 -0.67
C LEU A 66 -4.31 9.55 0.58
N PHE A 67 -4.71 10.05 1.75
CA PHE A 67 -4.56 9.35 3.02
C PHE A 67 -5.38 8.06 3.07
N VAL A 68 -6.63 8.08 2.59
CA VAL A 68 -7.46 6.88 2.44
C VAL A 68 -6.78 5.87 1.49
N ALA A 69 -6.26 6.32 0.35
CA ALA A 69 -5.58 5.43 -0.59
C ALA A 69 -4.30 4.79 0.02
N VAL A 70 -3.58 5.52 0.86
CA VAL A 70 -2.45 4.99 1.62
C VAL A 70 -2.91 3.91 2.61
N LEU A 71 -3.97 4.18 3.37
CA LEU A 71 -4.55 3.20 4.30
C LEU A 71 -5.05 1.94 3.60
N ASP A 72 -5.67 2.07 2.43
CA ASP A 72 -6.13 0.94 1.64
C ASP A 72 -4.98 0.06 1.14
N GLU A 73 -3.86 0.66 0.73
CA GLU A 73 -2.65 -0.10 0.34
C GLU A 73 -2.04 -0.81 1.56
N CYS A 74 -1.97 -0.15 2.71
CA CYS A 74 -1.53 -0.76 3.97
C CYS A 74 -2.41 -1.94 4.35
N ASN A 75 -3.74 -1.77 4.32
CA ASN A 75 -4.71 -2.82 4.61
C ASN A 75 -4.60 -3.98 3.63
N SER A 76 -4.41 -3.70 2.34
CA SER A 76 -4.24 -4.72 1.30
C SER A 76 -2.98 -5.55 1.53
N ARG A 77 -1.85 -4.89 1.85
CA ARG A 77 -0.59 -5.58 2.22
C ARG A 77 -0.75 -6.40 3.50
N PHE A 78 -1.43 -5.84 4.50
CA PHE A 78 -1.72 -6.51 5.75
C PHE A 78 -2.55 -7.78 5.52
N ALA A 79 -3.68 -7.67 4.82
CA ALA A 79 -4.54 -8.79 4.49
C ALA A 79 -3.83 -9.88 3.67
N ALA A 80 -3.05 -9.49 2.65
CA ALA A 80 -2.27 -10.42 1.85
C ALA A 80 -1.26 -11.21 2.69
N SER A 81 -0.72 -10.60 3.75
CA SER A 81 0.25 -11.25 4.64
C SER A 81 -0.38 -12.21 5.65
N LEU A 82 -1.68 -12.06 5.96
CA LEU A 82 -2.43 -12.98 6.80
C LEU A 82 -2.87 -14.24 6.03
N CYS A 83 -3.05 -14.13 4.71
CA CYS A 83 -3.49 -15.22 3.85
C CYS A 83 -2.62 -16.52 3.94
N PRO A 84 -1.28 -16.45 4.00
CA PRO A 84 -0.42 -17.63 4.19
C PRO A 84 -0.64 -18.37 5.52
N ALA A 85 -1.23 -17.71 6.54
CA ALA A 85 -1.51 -18.32 7.84
C ALA A 85 -2.83 -19.11 7.86
N ALA A 86 -3.71 -18.92 6.88
CA ALA A 86 -5.00 -19.58 6.76
C ALA A 86 -4.89 -20.97 6.10
N ASP A 87 -3.99 -21.84 6.61
CA ASP A 87 -4.02 -23.25 6.24
C ASP A 87 -5.28 -23.89 6.85
N VAL A 88 -6.32 -24.05 6.02
CA VAL A 88 -7.63 -24.61 6.40
C VAL A 88 -7.57 -26.08 6.85
N ARG A 89 -6.39 -26.71 6.79
CA ARG A 89 -6.17 -28.07 7.29
C ARG A 89 -5.85 -28.14 8.79
N LEU A 90 -5.59 -27.00 9.43
CA LEU A 90 -5.30 -26.94 10.87
C LEU A 90 -6.58 -26.90 11.71
N PRO A 91 -6.55 -27.40 12.96
CA PRO A 91 -7.60 -27.12 13.93
C PRO A 91 -7.82 -25.61 14.06
N LEU A 92 -9.09 -25.18 14.24
CA LEU A 92 -9.47 -23.77 14.29
C LEU A 92 -8.62 -22.96 15.28
N SER A 93 -8.36 -23.51 16.47
CA SER A 93 -7.55 -22.85 17.50
C SER A 93 -6.11 -22.59 17.04
N GLU A 94 -5.50 -23.52 16.31
CA GLU A 94 -4.13 -23.38 15.80
C GLU A 94 -4.08 -22.38 14.63
N GLY A 95 -5.06 -22.43 13.72
CA GLY A 95 -5.19 -21.45 12.65
C GLY A 95 -5.37 -20.01 13.20
N LEU A 96 -6.28 -19.83 14.17
CA LEU A 96 -6.49 -18.53 14.82
C LEU A 96 -5.25 -18.06 15.58
N GLN A 97 -4.52 -18.95 16.24
CA GLN A 97 -3.29 -18.59 16.93
C GLN A 97 -2.23 -18.09 15.94
N ARG A 98 -2.03 -18.77 14.79
CA ARG A 98 -1.07 -18.33 13.76
C ARG A 98 -1.46 -16.98 13.13
N ILE A 99 -2.74 -16.78 12.86
CA ILE A 99 -3.27 -15.49 12.39
C ILE A 99 -3.02 -14.40 13.43
N GLY A 100 -3.32 -14.66 14.70
CA GLY A 100 -3.11 -13.73 15.82
C GLY A 100 -1.63 -13.36 16.02
N GLU A 101 -0.72 -14.33 15.97
CA GLU A 101 0.72 -14.09 16.07
C GLU A 101 1.25 -13.24 14.92
N HIS A 102 0.75 -13.50 13.70
CA HIS A 102 1.13 -12.71 12.53
C HIS A 102 0.56 -11.29 12.58
N TYR A 103 -0.71 -11.15 12.99
CA TYR A 103 -1.34 -9.86 13.28
C TYR A 103 -0.50 -9.06 14.26
N LEU A 104 -0.14 -9.64 15.41
CA LEU A 104 0.64 -8.96 16.45
C LEU A 104 2.04 -8.57 15.96
N ARG A 105 2.72 -9.43 15.20
CA ARG A 105 4.03 -9.10 14.61
C ARG A 105 3.97 -7.87 13.72
N GLN A 106 2.92 -7.73 12.92
CA GLN A 106 2.75 -6.59 12.03
C GLN A 106 2.21 -5.35 12.75
N ALA A 107 1.23 -5.51 13.63
CA ALA A 107 0.62 -4.43 14.40
C ALA A 107 1.54 -3.86 15.49
N LEU A 108 2.60 -4.58 15.88
CA LEU A 108 3.62 -4.10 16.84
C LEU A 108 4.95 -3.76 16.17
N SER A 109 5.00 -3.81 14.83
CA SER A 109 6.16 -3.44 14.03
C SER A 109 6.52 -1.96 14.18
N ARG A 110 7.75 -1.60 13.84
CA ARG A 110 8.25 -0.21 13.98
C ARG A 110 7.41 0.79 13.18
N GLU A 111 6.88 0.37 12.03
CA GLU A 111 5.96 1.14 11.19
C GLU A 111 4.66 1.51 11.92
N SER A 112 4.04 0.55 12.63
CA SER A 112 2.81 0.82 13.40
C SER A 112 3.00 1.89 14.48
N ARG A 113 4.17 1.89 15.14
CA ARG A 113 4.48 2.85 16.22
C ARG A 113 4.72 4.26 15.71
N GLN A 114 5.13 4.40 14.45
CA GLN A 114 5.31 5.71 13.81
C GLN A 114 3.98 6.32 13.37
N PHE A 115 2.94 5.50 13.20
CA PHE A 115 1.63 5.98 12.79
C PHE A 115 0.80 6.56 13.95
N PHE A 116 1.00 6.04 15.16
CA PHE A 116 0.26 6.41 16.38
C PHE A 116 1.10 7.22 17.40
N GLY A 117 2.32 7.62 17.03
CA GLY A 117 3.27 8.34 17.90
C GLY A 117 3.26 9.85 17.70
#